data_AF-A0A399NZ35-F1
#
_entry.id   AF-A0A399NZ35-F1
#
_cell.length_a   1.000
_cell.length_b   1.000
_cell.length_c   1.000
_cell.angle_alpha   90.00
_cell.angle_beta   90.00
_cell.angle_gamma   90.00
#
_symmetry.space_group_name_H-M   'P 1'
#
loop_
_entity.id
_entity.type
_entity.pdbx_description
1 polymer ?
#
loop_
_entity_poly.entity_id
_entity_poly.type
_entity_poly.pdbx_seq_one_letter_code
_entity_poly.pdbx_strand_id
1 'polypeptide(L)'
;GRLARTLQGARELAASDGTIEELLWHLWEGSGLATPWFEQALQTGIVADQANRDLDGVVALFTAARRFVERNPGRPASDFVEELLGAEVPEDTLSPQPLADTVLVATPSAVVGAGYEVVAVAALQEGVWPNLRLRGSLLHPQRLSA
;
A
#
# COMPACT_ATOMS: atom_id res chain seq x y z
N GLY A 1 -6.55 3.37 -31.51
CA GLY A 1 -6.77 2.15 -30.69
C GLY A 1 -7.53 2.48 -29.42
N ARG A 2 -8.00 1.47 -28.66
CA ARG A 2 -8.69 1.67 -27.36
C ARG A 2 -7.86 2.52 -26.39
N LEU A 3 -6.61 2.12 -26.16
CA LEU A 3 -5.65 2.84 -25.32
C LEU A 3 -5.53 4.34 -25.67
N ALA A 4 -5.36 4.66 -26.95
CA ALA A 4 -5.23 6.05 -27.40
C ALA A 4 -6.47 6.90 -27.05
N ARG A 5 -7.68 6.32 -27.15
CA ARG A 5 -8.92 7.02 -26.77
C ARG A 5 -9.02 7.22 -25.25
N THR A 6 -8.66 6.21 -24.48
CA THR A 6 -8.63 6.28 -23.01
C THR A 6 -7.63 7.33 -22.51
N LEU A 7 -6.43 7.39 -23.10
CA LEU A 7 -5.44 8.42 -22.75
C LEU A 7 -5.88 9.82 -23.19
N GLN A 8 -6.57 9.93 -24.32
CA GLN A 8 -7.12 11.21 -24.77
C GLN A 8 -8.21 11.71 -23.82
N GLY A 9 -9.15 10.84 -23.41
CA GLY A 9 -10.18 11.20 -22.44
C GLY A 9 -9.62 11.56 -21.06
N ALA A 10 -8.60 10.83 -20.58
CA ALA A 10 -7.90 11.19 -19.34
C ALA A 10 -7.21 12.56 -19.44
N ARG A 11 -6.63 12.91 -20.59
CA ARG A 11 -6.06 14.24 -20.83
C ARG A 11 -7.11 15.35 -20.83
N GLU A 12 -8.26 15.09 -21.44
CA GLU A 12 -9.38 16.05 -21.47
C GLU A 12 -9.93 16.28 -20.05
N LEU A 13 -10.10 15.21 -19.26
CA LEU A 13 -10.46 15.29 -17.84
C LEU A 13 -9.44 16.09 -17.02
N ALA A 14 -8.14 15.85 -17.23
CA ALA A 14 -7.09 16.60 -16.57
C ALA A 14 -7.14 18.10 -16.91
N ALA A 15 -7.46 18.43 -18.16
CA ALA A 15 -7.56 19.82 -18.63
C ALA A 15 -8.83 20.54 -18.14
N SER A 16 -9.84 19.79 -17.68
CA SER A 16 -11.08 20.31 -17.09
C SER A 16 -11.07 20.26 -15.56
N ASP A 17 -9.89 20.28 -14.93
CA ASP A 17 -9.71 20.21 -13.48
C ASP A 17 -10.34 18.96 -12.82
N GLY A 18 -10.38 17.84 -13.56
CA GLY A 18 -10.82 16.56 -13.03
C GLY A 18 -9.91 16.07 -11.90
N THR A 19 -10.53 15.47 -10.88
CA THR A 19 -9.82 14.88 -9.74
C THR A 19 -9.04 13.64 -10.17
N ILE A 20 -7.99 13.30 -9.42
CA ILE A 20 -7.24 12.07 -9.68
C ILE A 20 -8.13 10.82 -9.65
N GLU A 21 -9.15 10.79 -8.80
CA GLU A 21 -10.11 9.68 -8.71
C GLU A 21 -10.89 9.50 -10.01
N GLU A 22 -11.38 10.59 -10.61
CA GLU A 22 -12.09 10.56 -11.90
C GLU A 22 -11.17 10.12 -13.05
N LEU A 23 -9.93 10.61 -13.06
CA LEU A 23 -8.93 10.21 -14.07
C LEU A 23 -8.62 8.71 -13.95
N LEU A 24 -8.36 8.21 -12.74
CA LEU A 24 -8.09 6.79 -12.50
C LEU A 24 -9.28 5.92 -12.88
N TRP A 25 -10.51 6.34 -12.55
CA TRP A 25 -11.71 5.63 -12.93
C TRP A 25 -11.86 5.53 -14.45
N HIS A 26 -11.62 6.64 -15.18
CA HIS A 26 -11.63 6.65 -16.64
C HIS A 26 -10.59 5.70 -17.24
N LEU A 27 -9.37 5.72 -16.71
CA LEU A 27 -8.28 4.82 -17.14
C LEU A 27 -8.62 3.36 -16.87
N TRP A 28 -9.16 3.05 -15.68
CA TRP A 28 -9.54 1.71 -15.26
C TRP A 28 -10.64 1.12 -16.15
N GLU A 29 -11.74 1.84 -16.33
CA GLU A 29 -12.84 1.44 -17.23
C GLU A 29 -12.34 1.29 -18.69
N GLY A 30 -11.54 2.25 -19.15
CA GLY A 30 -10.99 2.23 -20.49
C GLY A 30 -10.01 1.06 -20.76
N SER A 31 -9.36 0.54 -19.71
CA SER A 31 -8.45 -0.61 -19.81
C SER A 31 -9.18 -1.90 -20.20
N GLY A 32 -10.42 -2.08 -19.71
CA GLY A 32 -11.18 -3.33 -19.83
C GLY A 32 -10.57 -4.50 -19.05
N LEU A 33 -9.66 -4.23 -18.10
CA LEU A 33 -8.95 -5.27 -17.33
C LEU A 33 -9.75 -5.79 -16.12
N ALA A 34 -10.78 -5.05 -15.68
CA ALA A 34 -11.56 -5.39 -14.49
C ALA A 34 -12.13 -6.82 -14.54
N THR A 35 -12.88 -7.15 -15.59
CA THR A 35 -13.48 -8.48 -15.77
C THR A 35 -12.44 -9.60 -15.88
N PRO A 36 -11.46 -9.56 -16.81
CA PRO A 36 -10.51 -10.66 -16.95
C PRO A 36 -9.66 -10.87 -15.69
N TRP A 37 -9.21 -9.80 -15.03
CA TRP A 37 -8.43 -9.95 -13.80
C TRP A 37 -9.27 -10.50 -12.65
N PHE A 38 -10.53 -10.09 -12.53
CA PHE A 38 -11.44 -10.65 -11.55
C PHE A 38 -11.69 -12.16 -11.79
N GLU A 39 -11.98 -12.55 -13.03
CA GLU A 39 -12.19 -13.96 -13.38
C GLU A 39 -10.93 -14.82 -13.15
N GLN A 40 -9.74 -14.26 -13.42
CA GLN A 40 -8.45 -14.90 -13.17
C GLN A 40 -8.16 -15.06 -11.67
N ALA A 41 -8.44 -14.02 -10.88
CA ALA A 41 -8.21 -14.01 -9.43
C ALA A 41 -9.06 -15.04 -8.69
N LEU A 42 -10.23 -15.41 -9.23
CA LEU A 42 -11.10 -16.46 -8.68
C LEU A 42 -10.60 -17.89 -8.94
N GLN A 43 -9.61 -18.06 -9.81
CA GLN A 43 -9.02 -19.38 -10.09
C GLN A 43 -8.03 -19.79 -8.98
N THR A 44 -7.30 -20.88 -9.21
CA THR A 44 -6.22 -21.32 -8.32
C THR A 44 -4.88 -21.35 -9.04
N GLY A 45 -3.79 -21.22 -8.29
CA GLY A 45 -2.43 -21.27 -8.80
C GLY A 45 -1.86 -19.90 -9.21
N ILE A 46 -0.67 -19.92 -9.82
CA ILE A 46 0.19 -18.75 -10.01
C ILE A 46 -0.51 -17.59 -10.75
N VAL A 47 -1.39 -17.90 -11.71
CA VAL A 47 -2.13 -16.88 -12.45
C VAL A 47 -3.13 -16.16 -11.56
N ALA A 48 -3.82 -16.88 -10.67
CA ALA A 48 -4.74 -16.29 -9.71
C ALA A 48 -3.98 -15.45 -8.67
N ASP A 49 -2.84 -15.92 -8.20
CA ASP A 49 -1.99 -15.17 -7.25
C ASP A 49 -1.44 -13.88 -7.86
N GLN A 50 -1.11 -13.88 -9.16
CA GLN A 50 -0.72 -12.67 -9.86
C GLN A 50 -1.90 -11.71 -10.03
N ALA A 51 -3.06 -12.19 -10.46
CA ALA A 51 -4.26 -11.37 -10.63
C ALA A 51 -4.73 -10.74 -9.30
N ASN A 52 -4.67 -11.48 -8.19
CA ASN A 52 -4.96 -10.93 -6.86
C ASN A 52 -3.97 -9.81 -6.49
N ARG A 53 -2.66 -10.03 -6.68
CA ARG A 53 -1.65 -8.99 -6.41
C ARG A 53 -1.83 -7.74 -7.28
N ASP A 54 -2.18 -7.92 -8.55
CA ASP A 54 -2.44 -6.79 -9.45
C ASP A 54 -3.69 -6.01 -9.02
N LEU A 55 -4.76 -6.70 -8.61
CA LEU A 55 -5.98 -6.08 -8.07
C LEU A 55 -5.73 -5.37 -6.74
N ASP A 56 -4.95 -5.95 -5.83
CA ASP A 56 -4.53 -5.31 -4.57
C ASP A 56 -3.80 -3.99 -4.85
N GLY A 57 -2.90 -3.97 -5.85
CA GLY A 57 -2.20 -2.76 -6.26
C GLY A 57 -3.16 -1.67 -6.78
N VAL A 58 -4.17 -2.05 -7.56
CA VAL A 58 -5.20 -1.11 -8.04
C VAL A 58 -6.02 -0.56 -6.87
N VAL A 59 -6.45 -1.40 -5.93
CA VAL A 59 -7.21 -0.98 -4.74
C VAL A 59 -6.39 -0.02 -3.86
N ALA A 60 -5.10 -0.32 -3.67
CA ALA A 60 -4.19 0.56 -2.93
C ALA A 60 -4.06 1.93 -3.61
N LEU A 61 -3.90 1.96 -4.94
CA LEU A 61 -3.83 3.20 -5.71
C LEU A 61 -5.11 4.05 -5.57
N PHE A 62 -6.28 3.45 -5.72
CA PHE A 62 -7.56 4.17 -5.53
C PHE A 62 -7.74 4.66 -4.09
N THR A 63 -7.30 3.89 -3.10
CA THR A 63 -7.34 4.29 -1.68
C THR A 63 -6.46 5.52 -1.43
N ALA A 64 -5.25 5.54 -1.98
CA ALA A 64 -4.35 6.70 -1.89
C ALA A 64 -4.94 7.92 -2.61
N ALA A 65 -5.48 7.73 -3.82
CA ALA A 65 -6.11 8.81 -4.61
C ALA A 65 -7.30 9.43 -3.86
N ARG A 66 -8.18 8.61 -3.29
CA ARG A 66 -9.31 9.09 -2.49
C ARG A 66 -8.86 9.90 -1.28
N ARG A 67 -7.88 9.40 -0.52
CA ARG A 67 -7.29 10.13 0.62
C ARG A 67 -6.68 11.45 0.19
N PHE A 68 -6.02 11.50 -0.96
CA PHE A 68 -5.45 12.73 -1.50
C PHE A 68 -6.54 13.77 -1.79
N VAL A 69 -7.63 13.37 -2.46
CA VAL A 69 -8.77 14.24 -2.76
C VAL A 69 -9.47 14.72 -1.48
N GLU A 70 -9.68 13.83 -0.51
CA GLU A 70 -10.30 14.16 0.77
C GLU A 70 -9.47 15.16 1.59
N ARG A 71 -8.14 15.00 1.62
CA ARG A 71 -7.23 15.90 2.34
C ARG A 71 -6.97 17.21 1.60
N ASN A 72 -7.05 17.20 0.27
CA ASN A 72 -6.69 18.34 -0.56
C ASN A 72 -7.74 18.65 -1.63
N PRO A 73 -8.93 19.14 -1.24
CA PRO A 73 -9.99 19.46 -2.20
C PRO A 73 -9.52 20.47 -3.26
N GLY A 74 -9.73 20.15 -4.53
CA GLY A 74 -9.40 21.04 -5.66
C GLY A 74 -7.92 21.09 -6.06
N ARG A 75 -7.04 20.28 -5.45
CA ARG A 75 -5.67 20.14 -5.96
C ARG A 75 -5.66 19.38 -7.29
N PRO A 76 -4.77 19.76 -8.22
CA PRO A 76 -4.69 19.12 -9.52
C PRO A 76 -4.21 17.67 -9.40
N ALA A 77 -4.66 16.80 -10.29
CA ALA A 77 -4.27 15.40 -10.29
C ALA A 77 -2.76 15.17 -10.52
N SER A 78 -2.06 16.12 -11.16
CA SER A 78 -0.59 16.08 -11.34
C SER A 78 0.14 16.05 -10.01
N ASP A 79 -0.33 16.80 -9.03
CA ASP A 79 0.29 16.88 -7.71
C ASP A 79 0.26 15.53 -6.99
N PHE A 80 -0.83 14.77 -7.15
CA PHE A 80 -0.90 13.40 -6.63
C PHE A 80 0.15 12.50 -7.28
N VAL A 81 0.34 12.62 -8.59
CA VAL A 81 1.33 11.81 -9.32
C VAL A 81 2.75 12.16 -8.86
N GLU A 82 3.05 13.44 -8.68
CA GLU A 82 4.33 13.90 -8.13
C GLU A 82 4.56 13.39 -6.70
N GLU A 83 3.55 13.48 -5.83
CA GLU A 83 3.61 12.98 -4.45
C GLU A 83 3.82 11.46 -4.40
N LEU A 84 3.07 10.71 -5.21
CA LEU A 84 3.15 9.25 -5.27
C LEU A 84 4.51 8.77 -5.83
N LEU A 85 5.03 9.42 -6.87
CA LEU A 85 6.32 9.07 -7.47
C LEU A 85 7.52 9.57 -6.65
N GLY A 86 7.32 10.62 -5.85
CA GLY A 86 8.32 11.17 -4.93
C GLY A 86 8.39 10.47 -3.57
N ALA A 87 7.45 9.57 -3.26
CA ALA A 87 7.42 8.87 -1.99
C ALA A 87 8.59 7.87 -1.86
N GLU A 88 9.50 8.13 -0.92
CA GLU A 88 10.63 7.23 -0.61
C GLU A 88 10.22 6.02 0.26
N VAL A 89 9.08 6.13 0.93
CA VAL A 89 8.53 5.07 1.80
C VAL A 89 7.17 4.65 1.24
N PRO A 90 6.94 3.34 1.05
CA PRO A 90 5.61 2.86 0.67
C PRO A 90 4.56 3.31 1.67
N GLU A 91 3.41 3.78 1.18
CA GLU A 91 2.26 3.97 2.06
C GLU A 91 1.85 2.62 2.67
N ASP A 92 1.55 2.64 3.97
CA ASP A 92 1.07 1.46 4.69
C ASP A 92 -0.23 0.97 4.01
N THR A 93 -0.15 -0.21 3.39
CA THR A 93 -1.30 -0.87 2.79
C THR A 93 -1.97 -1.74 3.86
N LEU A 94 -3.22 -1.42 4.18
CA LEU A 94 -4.05 -2.20 5.12
C LEU A 94 -4.67 -3.45 4.48
N SER A 95 -4.25 -3.85 3.26
CA SER A 95 -4.82 -5.02 2.60
C SER A 95 -4.42 -6.28 3.37
N PRO A 96 -5.38 -7.09 3.87
CA PRO A 96 -5.08 -8.32 4.57
C PRO A 96 -4.44 -9.31 3.60
N GLN A 97 -3.21 -9.73 3.89
CA GLN A 97 -2.57 -10.79 3.10
C GLN A 97 -3.32 -12.11 3.32
N PRO A 98 -3.60 -12.89 2.26
CA PRO A 98 -4.23 -14.21 2.42
C PRO A 98 -3.32 -15.11 3.26
N LEU A 99 -3.84 -15.56 4.41
CA LEU A 99 -3.09 -16.30 5.43
C LEU A 99 -3.04 -17.82 5.22
N ALA A 100 -3.72 -18.36 4.20
CA ALA A 100 -3.84 -19.81 4.02
C ALA A 100 -2.47 -20.44 3.73
N ASP A 101 -2.06 -21.38 4.59
CA ASP A 101 -0.79 -22.12 4.55
C ASP A 101 0.49 -21.25 4.57
N THR A 102 0.51 -20.21 5.41
CA THR A 102 1.67 -19.31 5.54
C THR A 102 2.37 -19.39 6.90
N VAL A 103 3.67 -19.03 6.92
CA VAL A 103 4.41 -18.78 8.17
C VAL A 103 4.37 -17.27 8.44
N LEU A 104 3.79 -16.87 9.57
CA LEU A 104 3.78 -15.48 10.00
C LEU A 104 5.20 -15.04 10.41
N VAL A 105 5.74 -14.04 9.72
CA VAL A 105 6.98 -13.35 10.11
C VAL A 105 6.60 -11.98 10.63
N ALA A 106 6.84 -11.74 11.92
CA ALA A 106 6.39 -10.54 12.60
C ALA A 106 7.39 -10.08 13.67
N THR A 107 7.28 -8.82 14.07
CA THR A 107 7.99 -8.32 15.25
C THR A 107 7.33 -8.83 16.53
N PRO A 108 8.05 -8.96 17.66
CA PRO A 108 7.46 -9.43 18.92
C PRO A 108 6.24 -8.62 19.37
N SER A 109 6.24 -7.30 19.10
CA SER A 109 5.12 -6.41 19.42
C SER A 109 3.87 -6.65 18.56
N ALA A 110 4.02 -7.17 17.34
CA ALA A 110 2.90 -7.39 16.43
C ALA A 110 2.10 -8.67 16.74
N VAL A 111 2.60 -9.55 17.62
CA VAL A 111 1.97 -10.84 17.97
C VAL A 111 1.46 -10.89 19.42
N VAL A 112 1.41 -9.74 20.10
CA VAL A 112 0.93 -9.66 21.49
C VAL A 112 -0.53 -10.11 21.55
N GLY A 113 -0.82 -11.09 22.40
CA GLY A 113 -2.18 -11.63 22.59
C GLY A 113 -2.57 -12.73 21.59
N ALA A 114 -1.72 -13.06 20.63
CA ALA A 114 -1.92 -14.19 19.73
C ALA A 114 -1.27 -15.47 20.30
N GLY A 115 -1.85 -16.63 19.96
CA GLY A 115 -1.33 -17.96 20.34
C GLY A 115 -0.93 -18.75 19.10
N TYR A 116 0.20 -19.46 19.17
CA TYR A 116 0.75 -20.28 18.08
C TYR A 116 1.26 -21.60 18.64
N GLU A 117 1.10 -22.69 17.89
CA GLU A 117 1.62 -24.02 18.29
C GLU A 117 3.15 -24.10 18.22
N VAL A 118 3.75 -23.43 17.23
CA VAL A 118 5.20 -23.39 17.02
C VAL A 118 5.64 -21.95 16.83
N VAL A 119 6.68 -21.54 17.57
CA VAL A 119 7.29 -20.22 17.48
C VAL A 119 8.80 -20.36 17.32
N ALA A 120 9.36 -19.73 16.29
CA ALA A 120 10.80 -19.59 16.11
C ALA A 120 11.20 -18.14 16.35
N VAL A 121 12.05 -17.88 17.35
CA VAL A 121 12.60 -16.55 17.62
C VAL A 121 13.97 -16.44 16.98
N ALA A 122 14.10 -15.60 15.95
CA ALA A 122 15.35 -15.37 15.24
C ALA A 122 16.21 -14.29 15.93
N ALA A 123 17.52 -14.28 15.62
CA ALA A 123 18.46 -13.22 16.01
C ALA A 123 18.65 -12.99 17.53
N LEU A 124 18.55 -14.05 18.34
CA LEU A 124 18.90 -14.03 19.77
C LEU A 124 20.43 -14.06 19.96
N GLN A 125 21.09 -12.96 19.58
CA GLN A 125 22.54 -12.81 19.70
C GLN A 125 22.90 -11.64 20.62
N GLU A 126 23.97 -11.80 21.39
CA GLU A 126 24.51 -10.74 22.23
C GLU A 126 24.79 -9.47 21.41
N GLY A 127 24.36 -8.30 21.91
CA GLY A 127 24.47 -7.02 21.21
C GLY A 127 23.38 -6.72 20.18
N VAL A 128 22.58 -7.72 19.79
CA VAL A 128 21.32 -7.55 19.03
C VAL A 128 20.11 -7.70 19.97
N TRP A 129 20.14 -8.73 20.80
CA TRP A 129 19.15 -9.02 21.82
C TRP A 129 19.80 -9.51 23.12
N PRO A 130 19.49 -8.90 24.29
CA PRO A 130 18.75 -7.64 24.43
C PRO A 130 19.54 -6.50 23.80
N ASN A 131 18.86 -5.57 23.13
CA ASN A 131 19.51 -4.37 22.60
C ASN A 131 19.81 -3.42 23.74
N LEU A 132 21.03 -3.50 24.27
CA LEU A 132 21.51 -2.68 25.39
C LEU A 132 22.06 -1.32 24.94
N ARG A 133 21.97 -0.97 23.66
CA ARG A 133 22.44 0.33 23.18
C ARG A 133 21.60 1.42 23.85
N LEU A 134 22.26 2.32 24.59
CA LEU A 134 21.64 3.56 25.03
C LEU A 134 21.22 4.34 23.77
N ARG A 135 19.91 4.38 23.50
CA ARG A 135 19.38 5.36 22.56
C ARG A 135 19.40 6.70 23.28
N GLY A 136 20.36 7.55 22.92
CA GLY A 136 20.37 8.94 23.38
C GLY A 136 19.04 9.60 23.02
N SER A 137 18.26 9.98 24.03
CA SER A 137 17.05 10.76 23.82
C SER A 137 17.45 12.21 23.62
N LEU A 138 16.99 12.83 22.52
CA LEU A 138 17.09 14.27 22.29
C LEU A 138 16.57 15.09 23.48
N LEU A 139 15.60 14.54 24.23
CA LEU A 139 14.90 15.24 25.30
C LEU A 139 15.45 14.97 26.71
N HIS A 140 16.57 14.24 26.84
CA HIS A 140 17.27 14.03 28.12
C HIS A 140 16.35 13.71 29.32
N PRO A 141 15.43 12.73 29.22
CA PRO A 141 14.42 12.46 30.25
C PRO A 141 15.02 12.06 31.60
N GLN A 142 16.25 11.54 31.63
CA GLN A 142 17.04 11.32 32.85
C GLN A 142 17.35 12.60 33.67
N ARG A 143 17.04 13.79 33.15
CA ARG A 143 17.15 15.07 33.87
C ARG A 143 15.83 15.53 34.51
N LEU A 144 14.72 14.81 34.28
CA LEU A 144 13.40 15.15 34.82
C LEU A 144 13.11 14.49 36.17
N SER A 145 14.03 13.70 36.71
CA SER A 145 14.00 13.25 38.11
C SER A 145 14.98 14.08 38.93
N ALA A 146 14.61 15.33 39.22
CA ALA A 146 15.21 16.17 40.24
C ALA A 146 14.10 16.84 41.06
#